data_AF-G0UCP6-F1
#
_entry.id   AF-G0UCP6-F1
#
_cell.length_a   1.000
_cell.length_b   1.000
_cell.length_c   1.000
_cell.angle_alpha   90.00
_cell.angle_beta   90.00
_cell.angle_gamma   90.00
#
_symmetry.space_group_name_H-M   'P 1'
#
loop_
_entity.id
_entity.type
_entity.pdbx_description
1 polymer ?
#
loop_
_entity_poly.entity_id
_entity_poly.type
_entity_poly.pdbx_seq_one_letter_code
_entity_poly.pdbx_strand_id
1 'polypeptide(L)'
;MLRFCRVSLRVQSHQKNRSQHPNAGTRFGRVYNRGFIRYGFGGYGMSVYTPKKDRTFRVQKLPPTHTNMFADDCALVSTTRTLSPNYRAFALEDGGVFFVHPSHEQIMRAGQKMLTEEAEKTGMTAMDNYVNSRIQSIIAENTVENVSLSHWRRRHMWNLVKAHGKLQRHWGVSDATRGARSNIYGRS
;
A
#
# COMPACT_ATOMS: atom_id res chain seq x y z
N MET A 1 -28.01 16.60 -29.34
CA MET A 1 -26.82 17.46 -29.28
C MET A 1 -25.68 16.71 -28.60
N LEU A 2 -24.74 16.11 -29.34
CA LEU A 2 -23.59 15.41 -28.77
C LEU A 2 -22.36 16.32 -28.83
N ARG A 3 -21.89 16.76 -27.65
CA ARG A 3 -20.76 17.66 -27.48
C ARG A 3 -19.44 16.95 -27.79
N PHE A 4 -18.57 17.69 -28.47
CA PHE A 4 -17.21 17.33 -28.86
C PHE A 4 -16.31 17.00 -27.66
N CYS A 5 -15.92 15.74 -27.50
CA CYS A 5 -14.71 15.37 -26.75
C CYS A 5 -13.56 15.19 -27.75
N ARG A 6 -12.72 16.21 -27.90
CA ARG A 6 -11.44 16.09 -28.61
C ARG A 6 -10.45 15.34 -27.74
N VAL A 7 -10.40 14.02 -27.86
CA VAL A 7 -9.28 13.22 -27.35
C VAL A 7 -8.11 13.44 -28.29
N SER A 8 -7.11 14.23 -27.87
CA SER A 8 -5.85 14.39 -28.59
C SER A 8 -5.03 13.11 -28.44
N LEU A 9 -5.18 12.19 -29.39
CA LEU A 9 -4.31 11.02 -29.50
C LEU A 9 -2.89 11.51 -29.82
N ARG A 10 -1.96 11.39 -28.86
CA ARG A 10 -0.53 11.61 -29.11
C ARG A 10 0.00 10.48 -29.98
N VAL A 11 -0.04 10.74 -31.28
CA VAL A 11 0.61 9.95 -32.31
C VAL A 11 2.14 10.07 -32.12
N GLN A 12 2.83 8.93 -32.11
CA GLN A 12 4.30 8.87 -31.97
C GLN A 12 5.01 9.66 -33.08
N SER A 13 6.14 10.25 -32.71
CA SER A 13 6.90 11.30 -33.41
C SER A 13 7.32 11.02 -34.85
N HIS A 14 7.21 9.80 -35.36
CA HIS A 14 7.60 9.46 -36.73
C HIS A 14 6.54 9.83 -37.78
N GLN A 15 5.34 10.25 -37.38
CA GLN A 15 4.28 10.73 -38.30
C GLN A 15 4.23 12.26 -38.46
N LYS A 16 5.30 12.98 -38.09
CA LYS A 16 5.27 14.45 -37.99
C LYS A 16 5.25 15.24 -39.30
N ASN A 17 5.34 14.64 -40.49
CA ASN A 17 5.27 15.40 -41.74
C ASN A 17 4.18 14.84 -42.67
N ARG A 18 3.11 15.64 -42.81
CA ARG A 18 1.91 15.52 -43.67
C ARG A 18 0.65 15.10 -42.91
N SER A 19 -0.15 16.09 -42.54
CA SER A 19 -1.49 16.00 -41.96
C SER A 19 -2.57 15.44 -42.91
N GLN A 20 -2.18 14.86 -44.04
CA GLN A 20 -3.04 14.00 -44.84
C GLN A 20 -2.26 12.75 -45.23
N HIS A 21 -2.84 11.59 -44.90
CA HIS A 21 -2.41 10.31 -45.45
C HIS A 21 -2.32 10.46 -46.98
N PRO A 22 -1.27 9.97 -47.67
CA PRO A 22 -1.05 10.21 -49.12
C PRO A 22 -2.18 9.72 -50.05
N ASN A 23 -3.20 9.05 -49.48
CA ASN A 23 -4.38 8.56 -50.18
C ASN A 23 -5.69 9.22 -49.70
N ALA A 24 -5.64 10.30 -48.92
CA ALA A 24 -6.83 11.01 -48.46
C ALA A 24 -7.67 11.49 -49.67
N GLY A 25 -8.92 11.03 -49.76
CA GLY A 25 -9.83 11.35 -50.88
C GLY A 25 -9.81 10.36 -52.04
N THR A 26 -8.80 9.48 -52.16
CA THR A 26 -8.74 8.47 -53.23
C THR A 26 -9.59 7.23 -52.90
N ARG A 27 -9.96 6.43 -53.92
CA ARG A 27 -10.70 5.17 -53.72
C ARG A 27 -9.98 4.23 -52.76
N PHE A 28 -8.65 4.17 -52.82
CA PHE A 28 -7.81 3.41 -51.91
C PHE A 28 -7.84 3.94 -50.48
N GLY A 29 -7.81 5.26 -50.27
CA GLY A 29 -7.97 5.85 -48.93
C GLY A 29 -9.36 5.68 -48.33
N ARG A 30 -10.42 5.65 -49.16
CA ARG A 30 -11.78 5.31 -48.71
C ARG A 30 -11.87 3.85 -48.27
N VAL A 31 -11.25 2.92 -49.00
CA VAL A 31 -11.20 1.49 -48.62
C VAL A 31 -10.39 1.31 -47.34
N TYR A 32 -9.28 2.03 -47.18
CA TYR A 32 -8.47 2.04 -45.96
C TYR A 32 -9.28 2.54 -44.74
N ASN A 33 -9.97 3.68 -44.86
CA ASN A 33 -10.84 4.18 -43.78
C ASN A 33 -12.02 3.25 -43.49
N ARG A 34 -12.62 2.65 -44.53
CA ARG A 34 -13.70 1.67 -44.36
C ARG A 34 -13.20 0.39 -43.68
N GLY A 35 -11.97 -0.04 -43.97
CA GLY A 35 -11.30 -1.14 -43.30
C GLY A 35 -10.94 -0.83 -41.84
N PHE A 36 -10.45 0.38 -41.57
CA PHE A 36 -10.12 0.84 -40.22
C PHE A 36 -11.36 0.95 -39.31
N ILE A 37 -12.47 1.49 -39.83
CA ILE A 37 -13.74 1.60 -39.11
C ILE A 37 -14.37 0.21 -38.88
N ARG A 38 -14.25 -0.71 -39.85
CA ARG A 38 -14.93 -2.01 -39.82
C ARG A 38 -14.14 -3.12 -39.10
N TYR A 39 -12.81 -3.05 -39.07
CA TYR A 39 -11.93 -4.08 -38.50
C TYR A 39 -10.98 -3.56 -37.41
N GLY A 40 -11.09 -2.29 -37.00
CA GLY A 40 -10.24 -1.68 -35.98
C GLY A 40 -8.79 -1.50 -36.43
N PHE A 41 -7.87 -1.35 -35.47
CA PHE A 41 -6.44 -1.07 -35.70
C PHE A 41 -5.66 -2.20 -36.42
N GLY A 42 -6.32 -3.29 -36.84
CA GLY A 42 -5.71 -4.45 -37.52
C GLY A 42 -6.35 -4.82 -38.86
N GLY A 43 -6.86 -3.85 -39.62
CA GLY A 43 -7.50 -4.11 -40.92
C GLY A 43 -6.55 -4.60 -42.02
N TYR A 44 -7.11 -5.23 -43.07
CA TYR A 44 -6.37 -5.70 -44.25
C TYR A 44 -5.52 -4.57 -44.88
N GLY A 45 -4.20 -4.75 -44.89
CA GLY A 45 -3.22 -3.78 -45.37
C GLY A 45 -2.36 -3.11 -44.27
N MET A 46 -2.69 -3.31 -42.98
CA MET A 46 -1.85 -2.88 -41.85
C MET A 46 -0.86 -3.99 -41.48
N SER A 47 0.44 -3.71 -41.46
CA SER A 47 1.41 -4.65 -40.89
C SER A 47 1.22 -4.73 -39.38
N VAL A 48 1.03 -5.94 -38.85
CA VAL A 48 0.91 -6.16 -37.40
C VAL A 48 2.30 -6.03 -36.78
N TYR A 49 2.48 -5.04 -35.92
CA TYR A 49 3.63 -4.98 -35.01
C TYR A 49 3.16 -5.42 -33.62
N THR A 50 4.02 -6.12 -32.89
CA THR A 50 3.75 -6.52 -31.50
C THR A 50 4.20 -5.39 -30.56
N PRO A 51 3.28 -4.52 -30.08
CA PRO A 51 3.68 -3.51 -29.11
C PRO A 51 4.15 -4.21 -27.84
N LYS A 52 5.23 -3.70 -27.24
CA LYS A 52 5.68 -4.14 -25.92
C LYS A 52 4.51 -3.98 -24.96
N LYS A 53 4.10 -5.09 -24.33
CA LYS A 53 3.02 -5.09 -23.33
C LYS A 53 3.36 -4.06 -22.25
N ASP A 54 2.40 -3.18 -21.99
CA ASP A 54 2.46 -2.24 -20.89
C ASP A 54 2.42 -3.00 -19.55
N ARG A 55 3.49 -2.85 -18.76
CA ARG A 55 3.68 -3.49 -17.45
C ARG A 55 3.62 -2.46 -16.30
N THR A 56 2.99 -1.31 -16.54
CA THR A 56 2.74 -0.31 -15.50
C THR A 56 1.66 -0.76 -14.52
N PHE A 57 1.69 -0.21 -13.31
CA PHE A 57 0.61 -0.37 -12.34
C PHE A 57 -0.61 0.44 -12.79
N ARG A 58 -1.72 -0.25 -13.04
CA ARG A 58 -2.99 0.39 -13.42
C ARG A 58 -3.88 0.53 -12.19
N VAL A 59 -4.52 1.70 -12.06
CA VAL A 59 -5.49 1.97 -10.98
C VAL A 59 -6.65 0.99 -11.08
N GLN A 60 -7.10 0.47 -9.94
CA GLN A 60 -8.26 -0.42 -9.89
C GLN A 60 -9.52 0.32 -10.36
N LYS A 61 -10.38 -0.39 -11.09
CA LYS A 61 -11.65 0.18 -11.54
C LYS A 61 -12.58 0.34 -10.33
N LEU A 62 -13.17 1.53 -10.19
CA LEU A 62 -14.20 1.80 -9.20
C LEU A 62 -15.57 1.35 -9.72
N PRO A 63 -16.51 0.98 -8.83
CA PRO A 63 -17.88 0.67 -9.22
C PRO A 63 -18.53 1.88 -9.89
N PRO A 64 -19.32 1.69 -10.97
CA PRO A 64 -19.99 2.80 -11.64
C PRO A 64 -21.15 3.34 -10.82
N THR A 65 -21.17 4.66 -10.57
CA THR A 65 -22.27 5.35 -9.89
C THR A 65 -23.28 5.86 -10.92
N HIS A 66 -24.21 5.03 -11.35
CA HIS A 66 -25.11 5.36 -12.48
C HIS A 66 -26.07 6.53 -12.24
N THR A 67 -26.50 6.77 -11.00
CA THR A 67 -27.51 7.81 -10.68
C THR A 67 -26.89 9.16 -10.33
N ASN A 68 -25.75 9.17 -9.65
CA ASN A 68 -25.16 10.38 -9.07
C ASN A 68 -24.02 10.96 -9.93
N MET A 69 -23.65 10.32 -11.04
CA MET A 69 -22.51 10.77 -11.88
C MET A 69 -22.76 12.12 -12.56
N PHE A 70 -24.02 12.48 -12.81
CA PHE A 70 -24.40 13.75 -13.44
C PHE A 70 -25.06 14.75 -12.48
N ALA A 71 -25.22 14.36 -11.22
CA ALA A 71 -25.72 15.25 -10.19
C ALA A 71 -24.61 16.23 -9.81
N ASP A 72 -24.93 17.53 -9.75
CA ASP A 72 -23.99 18.62 -9.47
C ASP A 72 -23.77 18.84 -7.96
N ASP A 73 -24.68 18.33 -7.13
CA ASP A 73 -24.64 18.39 -5.67
C ASP A 73 -23.91 17.20 -5.02
N CYS A 74 -23.62 16.14 -5.78
CA CYS A 74 -23.01 14.91 -5.29
C CYS A 74 -21.56 14.76 -5.73
N ALA A 75 -20.69 14.42 -4.78
CA ALA A 75 -19.32 14.00 -5.11
C ALA A 75 -19.30 12.59 -5.73
N LEU A 76 -18.33 12.35 -6.63
CA LEU A 76 -18.07 11.02 -7.20
C LEU A 76 -17.57 10.01 -6.14
N VAL A 77 -16.95 10.51 -5.06
CA VAL A 77 -16.35 9.69 -4.01
C VAL A 77 -17.35 9.54 -2.86
N SER A 78 -17.94 8.36 -2.71
CA SER A 78 -18.85 8.04 -1.61
C SER A 78 -18.10 7.35 -0.44
N THR A 79 -17.41 8.12 0.39
CA THR A 79 -16.65 7.56 1.54
C THR A 79 -17.38 7.78 2.86
N THR A 80 -17.93 6.71 3.43
CA THR A 80 -18.53 6.70 4.78
C THR A 80 -18.02 5.49 5.55
N ARG A 81 -17.27 5.72 6.64
CA ARG A 81 -16.67 4.67 7.48
C ARG A 81 -16.88 4.99 8.96
N THR A 82 -16.48 4.06 9.83
CA THR A 82 -16.65 4.14 11.29
C THR A 82 -16.17 5.46 11.91
N LEU A 83 -15.02 5.98 11.46
CA LEU A 83 -14.44 7.22 11.99
C LEU A 83 -14.90 8.48 11.23
N SER A 84 -15.67 8.36 10.15
CA SER A 84 -16.14 9.53 9.38
C SER A 84 -16.86 10.58 10.25
N PRO A 85 -17.74 10.22 11.20
CA PRO A 85 -18.38 11.21 12.09
C PRO A 85 -17.41 12.00 12.98
N ASN A 86 -16.20 11.49 13.20
CA ASN A 86 -15.19 12.15 14.02
C ASN A 86 -14.37 13.18 13.24
N TYR A 87 -14.46 13.17 11.90
CA TYR A 87 -13.82 14.16 11.02
C TYR A 87 -14.81 15.29 10.76
N ARG A 88 -14.85 16.25 11.67
CA ARG A 88 -15.80 17.37 11.62
C ARG A 88 -15.23 18.51 10.80
N ALA A 89 -16.02 19.01 9.85
CA ALA A 89 -15.66 20.11 8.98
C ALA A 89 -16.24 21.44 9.51
N PHE A 90 -15.43 22.49 9.44
CA PHE A 90 -15.80 23.86 9.76
C PHE A 90 -15.44 24.77 8.60
N ALA A 91 -16.31 25.73 8.27
CA ALA A 91 -16.02 26.71 7.23
C ALA A 91 -15.05 27.78 7.75
N LEU A 92 -14.13 28.21 6.89
CA LEU A 92 -13.23 29.33 7.13
C LEU A 92 -13.63 30.55 6.29
N GLU A 93 -13.27 31.74 6.75
CA GLU A 93 -13.60 33.02 6.08
C GLU A 93 -12.97 33.14 4.68
N ASP A 94 -11.80 32.54 4.49
CA ASP A 94 -11.07 32.48 3.21
C ASP A 94 -11.68 31.50 2.19
N GLY A 95 -12.78 30.81 2.54
CA GLY A 95 -13.41 29.78 1.73
C GLY A 95 -12.80 28.38 1.91
N GLY A 96 -11.82 28.24 2.82
CA GLY A 96 -11.25 26.95 3.21
C GLY A 96 -12.17 26.12 4.11
N VAL A 97 -11.77 24.87 4.35
CA VAL A 97 -12.45 23.96 5.30
C VAL A 97 -11.44 23.49 6.34
N PHE A 98 -11.71 23.78 7.60
CA PHE A 98 -10.93 23.29 8.73
C PHE A 98 -11.50 21.96 9.23
N PHE A 99 -10.64 20.94 9.34
CA PHE A 99 -11.03 19.63 9.84
C PHE A 99 -10.54 19.42 11.27
N VAL A 100 -11.47 19.11 12.16
CA VAL A 100 -11.17 18.55 13.48
C VAL A 100 -11.28 17.04 13.37
N HIS A 101 -10.19 16.34 13.70
CA HIS A 101 -10.11 14.89 13.64
C HIS A 101 -9.35 14.34 14.86
N PRO A 102 -9.54 13.06 15.22
CA PRO A 102 -8.78 12.44 16.29
C PRO A 102 -7.29 12.36 15.96
N SER A 103 -6.45 12.29 16.99
CA SER A 103 -5.00 12.10 16.82
C SER A 103 -4.67 10.69 16.34
N HIS A 104 -3.45 10.49 15.82
CA HIS A 104 -2.97 9.16 15.40
C HIS A 104 -3.07 8.13 16.53
N GLU A 105 -2.66 8.51 17.73
CA GLU A 105 -2.77 7.69 18.93
C GLU A 105 -4.23 7.31 19.23
N GLN A 106 -5.17 8.25 19.16
CA GLN A 106 -6.58 7.98 19.42
C GLN A 106 -7.17 7.00 18.40
N ILE A 107 -6.77 7.10 17.13
CA ILE A 107 -7.17 6.17 16.07
C ILE A 107 -6.63 4.77 16.35
N MET A 108 -5.34 4.66 16.70
CA MET A 108 -4.72 3.37 17.04
C MET A 108 -5.36 2.73 18.27
N ARG A 109 -5.66 3.51 19.30
CA ARG A 109 -6.39 3.06 20.49
C ARG A 109 -7.80 2.57 20.15
N ALA A 110 -8.52 3.26 19.25
CA ALA A 110 -9.84 2.80 18.80
C ALA A 110 -9.75 1.45 18.06
N GLY A 111 -8.77 1.29 17.16
CA GLY A 111 -8.52 0.01 16.49
C GLY A 111 -8.14 -1.11 17.46
N GLN A 112 -7.33 -0.81 18.47
CA GLN A 112 -6.96 -1.76 19.52
C GLN A 112 -8.18 -2.23 20.32
N LYS A 113 -9.10 -1.31 20.67
CA LYS A 113 -10.35 -1.66 21.36
C LYS A 113 -11.24 -2.57 20.53
N MET A 114 -11.38 -2.30 19.23
CA MET A 114 -12.14 -3.18 18.34
C MET A 114 -11.53 -4.59 18.26
N LEU A 115 -10.20 -4.69 18.20
CA LEU A 115 -9.49 -5.97 18.22
C LEU A 115 -9.74 -6.72 19.54
N THR A 116 -9.69 -6.04 20.68
CA THR A 116 -9.96 -6.69 21.98
C THR A 116 -11.42 -7.14 22.10
N GLU A 117 -12.37 -6.32 21.65
CA GLU A 117 -13.81 -6.68 21.67
C GLU A 117 -14.13 -7.90 20.77
N GLU A 118 -13.44 -8.03 19.64
CA GLU A 118 -13.54 -9.21 18.78
C GLU A 118 -12.92 -10.44 19.46
N ALA A 119 -11.70 -10.28 19.99
CA ALA A 119 -10.94 -11.36 20.59
C ALA A 119 -11.52 -11.84 21.94
N GLU A 120 -12.25 -11.00 22.67
CA GLU A 120 -12.99 -11.40 23.89
C GLU A 120 -14.04 -12.48 23.60
N LYS A 121 -14.64 -12.46 22.41
CA LYS A 121 -15.70 -13.42 22.03
C LYS A 121 -15.15 -14.74 21.49
N THR A 122 -14.03 -14.70 20.79
CA THR A 122 -13.45 -15.87 20.09
C THR A 122 -12.22 -16.45 20.79
N GLY A 123 -11.71 -15.76 21.81
CA GLY A 123 -10.37 -16.00 22.36
C GLY A 123 -9.28 -15.34 21.51
N MET A 124 -8.19 -14.94 22.15
CA MET A 124 -7.04 -14.30 21.50
C MET A 124 -6.14 -15.33 20.82
N THR A 125 -5.90 -15.19 19.52
CA THR A 125 -4.90 -16.00 18.81
C THR A 125 -3.48 -15.46 19.03
N ALA A 126 -2.46 -16.23 18.63
CA ALA A 126 -1.07 -15.77 18.66
C ALA A 126 -0.84 -14.52 17.78
N MET A 127 -1.59 -14.40 16.68
CA MET A 127 -1.51 -13.24 15.80
C MET A 127 -2.15 -12.01 16.45
N ASP A 128 -3.30 -12.17 17.10
CA ASP A 128 -3.99 -11.05 17.76
C ASP A 128 -3.14 -10.48 18.90
N ASN A 129 -2.50 -11.36 19.68
CA ASN A 129 -1.53 -10.95 20.70
C ASN A 129 -0.35 -10.18 20.10
N TYR A 130 0.20 -10.65 18.97
CA TYR A 130 1.29 -9.97 18.28
C TYR A 130 0.83 -8.58 17.77
N VAL A 131 -0.32 -8.50 17.09
CA VAL A 131 -0.87 -7.24 16.58
C VAL A 131 -1.17 -6.27 17.72
N ASN A 132 -1.79 -6.74 18.80
CA ASN A 132 -2.07 -5.93 19.98
C ASN A 132 -0.77 -5.34 20.57
N SER A 133 0.27 -6.16 20.74
CA SER A 133 1.58 -5.68 21.22
C SER A 133 2.23 -4.65 20.28
N ARG A 134 2.02 -4.77 18.96
CA ARG A 134 2.51 -3.80 17.97
C ARG A 134 1.74 -2.50 18.00
N ILE A 135 0.42 -2.55 18.19
CA ILE A 135 -0.39 -1.33 18.34
C ILE A 135 0.05 -0.56 19.58
N GLN A 136 0.25 -1.26 20.70
CA GLN A 136 0.74 -0.64 21.94
C GLN A 136 2.12 -0.01 21.76
N SER A 137 3.05 -0.70 21.08
CA SER A 137 4.38 -0.16 20.85
C SER A 137 4.32 1.11 19.98
N ILE A 138 3.56 1.09 18.88
CA ILE A 138 3.36 2.27 18.01
C ILE A 138 2.70 3.44 18.75
N ILE A 139 1.75 3.18 19.67
CA ILE A 139 1.11 4.22 20.47
C ILE A 139 2.11 4.91 21.40
N ALA A 140 2.98 4.13 22.05
CA ALA A 140 3.91 4.64 23.06
C ALA A 140 5.26 5.11 22.48
N GLU A 141 5.63 4.66 21.29
CA GLU A 141 6.87 5.00 20.61
C GLU A 141 6.84 6.47 20.14
N ASN A 142 7.77 7.26 20.67
CA ASN A 142 8.04 8.62 20.21
C ASN A 142 9.30 8.69 19.31
N THR A 143 9.77 7.53 18.84
CA THR A 143 10.98 7.40 18.01
C THR A 143 10.82 6.28 17.00
N VAL A 144 11.73 6.22 16.03
CA VAL A 144 11.72 5.18 14.99
C VAL A 144 12.50 3.94 15.43
N GLU A 145 11.84 2.79 15.40
CA GLU A 145 12.48 1.48 15.61
C GLU A 145 13.11 0.98 14.29
N ASN A 146 14.43 1.09 14.15
CA ASN A 146 15.17 0.67 12.95
C ASN A 146 15.70 -0.79 13.01
N VAL A 147 15.41 -1.51 14.10
CA VAL A 147 15.89 -2.89 14.32
C VAL A 147 14.74 -3.86 14.10
N SER A 148 15.06 -5.08 13.62
CA SER A 148 14.03 -6.10 13.49
C SER A 148 13.52 -6.58 14.85
N LEU A 149 12.20 -6.66 15.00
CA LEU A 149 11.55 -7.17 16.22
C LEU A 149 11.98 -8.58 16.62
N SER A 150 12.35 -9.40 15.63
CA SER A 150 12.86 -10.76 15.87
C SER A 150 14.27 -10.76 16.44
N HIS A 151 15.02 -9.67 16.34
CA HIS A 151 16.38 -9.56 16.86
C HIS A 151 16.41 -9.81 18.36
N TRP A 152 15.57 -9.09 19.12
CA TRP A 152 15.51 -9.25 20.58
C TRP A 152 15.13 -10.67 20.98
N ARG A 153 14.11 -11.26 20.32
CA ARG A 153 13.67 -12.64 20.58
C ARG A 153 14.77 -13.66 20.33
N ARG A 154 15.47 -13.56 19.21
CA ARG A 154 16.59 -14.47 18.86
C ARG A 154 17.75 -14.34 19.84
N ARG A 155 18.07 -13.13 20.29
CA ARG A 155 19.15 -12.90 21.27
C ARG A 155 18.81 -13.43 22.66
N HIS A 156 17.53 -13.52 23.01
CA HIS A 156 17.06 -13.98 24.33
C HIS A 156 16.52 -15.41 24.33
N MET A 157 16.68 -16.16 23.23
CA MET A 157 16.19 -17.53 23.11
C MET A 157 16.83 -18.50 24.13
N TRP A 158 18.02 -18.16 24.65
CA TRP A 158 18.70 -18.91 25.70
C TRP A 158 17.95 -18.94 27.05
N ASN A 159 16.99 -18.02 27.26
CA ASN A 159 16.11 -18.06 28.43
C ASN A 159 14.97 -19.09 28.28
N LEU A 160 14.57 -19.38 27.05
CA LEU A 160 13.50 -20.35 26.75
C LEU A 160 14.07 -21.75 26.59
N VAL A 161 15.21 -21.88 25.88
CA VAL A 161 15.88 -23.15 25.64
C VAL A 161 16.83 -23.46 26.80
N LYS A 162 16.49 -24.47 27.59
CA LYS A 162 17.33 -24.91 28.71
C LYS A 162 18.52 -25.72 28.19
N ALA A 163 19.73 -25.30 28.53
CA ALA A 163 20.93 -26.11 28.38
C ALA A 163 21.16 -26.94 29.66
N HIS A 164 21.63 -28.18 29.50
CA HIS A 164 22.01 -29.04 30.63
C HIS A 164 23.54 -29.01 30.85
N GLY A 165 23.96 -29.20 32.09
CA GLY A 165 25.38 -29.31 32.47
C GLY A 165 26.03 -28.01 32.94
N LYS A 166 27.35 -28.05 33.17
CA LYS A 166 28.14 -26.99 33.82
C LYS A 166 28.26 -25.68 33.02
N LEU A 167 27.90 -25.70 31.74
CA LEU A 167 27.96 -24.54 30.84
C LEU A 167 26.60 -23.88 30.62
N GLN A 168 25.58 -24.24 31.41
CA GLN A 168 24.28 -23.58 31.36
C GLN A 168 24.45 -22.07 31.58
N ARG A 169 23.95 -21.28 30.63
CA ARG A 169 23.97 -19.82 30.71
C ARG A 169 22.90 -19.36 31.71
N HIS A 170 23.28 -18.47 32.61
CA HIS A 170 22.38 -17.68 33.44
C HIS A 170 22.74 -16.19 33.33
N TRP A 171 21.89 -15.32 33.85
CA TRP A 171 22.22 -13.89 33.91
C TRP A 171 23.49 -13.68 34.74
N GLY A 172 24.40 -12.82 34.27
CA GLY A 172 25.64 -12.48 34.97
C GLY A 172 26.76 -13.53 34.93
N VAL A 173 26.67 -14.57 34.08
CA VAL A 173 27.79 -15.51 33.89
C VAL A 173 29.02 -14.77 33.36
N SER A 174 30.03 -14.67 34.19
CA SER A 174 31.38 -14.17 33.89
C SER A 174 32.43 -15.10 34.52
N ASP A 175 33.67 -15.02 34.07
CA ASP A 175 34.78 -15.79 34.66
C ASP A 175 34.98 -15.46 36.14
N ALA A 176 34.69 -14.22 36.54
CA ALA A 176 34.68 -13.79 37.94
C ALA A 176 33.65 -14.57 38.78
N THR A 177 32.45 -14.80 38.22
CA THR A 177 31.38 -15.55 38.91
C THR A 177 31.55 -17.08 38.84
N ARG A 178 32.27 -17.60 37.85
CA ARG A 178 32.57 -19.04 37.73
C ARG A 178 33.68 -19.51 38.67
N GLY A 179 34.40 -18.57 39.30
CA GLY A 179 35.58 -18.82 40.10
C GLY A 179 36.76 -19.15 39.19
N ALA A 180 37.74 -18.25 39.15
CA ALA A 180 39.07 -18.55 38.63
C ALA A 180 39.68 -19.70 39.44
N ARG A 181 39.54 -20.94 38.97
CA ARG A 181 40.32 -22.10 39.42
C ARG A 181 40.94 -22.77 38.20
N SER A 182 42.04 -22.21 37.73
CA SER A 182 43.19 -22.93 37.16
C SER A 182 44.33 -21.93 36.99
N ASN A 183 45.55 -22.37 37.31
CA ASN A 183 46.78 -21.59 37.55
C ASN A 183 46.76 -21.00 38.98
N ILE A 184 47.32 -21.65 40.01
CA ILE A 184 48.76 -21.94 40.14
C ILE A 184 48.93 -23.25 40.94
N TYR A 185 49.23 -24.35 40.26
CA TYR A 185 50.18 -25.36 40.74
C TYR A 185 50.78 -26.02 39.50
N GLY A 186 52.03 -25.66 39.20
CA GLY A 186 52.95 -26.49 38.42
C GLY A 186 53.33 -26.00 37.03
N ARG A 187 54.32 -25.10 36.95
CA ARG A 187 55.57 -25.34 36.20
C ARG A 187 56.64 -24.28 36.54
N SER A 188 57.73 -24.80 37.11
CA SER A 188 59.13 -24.32 37.21
C SER A 188 59.37 -22.85 37.58
#